data_AF-A0A7X2YYR3-F1
#
_entry.id   AF-A0A7X2YYR3-F1
#
_cell.length_a   1.000
_cell.length_b   1.000
_cell.length_c   1.000
_cell.angle_alpha   90.00
_cell.angle_beta   90.00
_cell.angle_gamma   90.00
#
_symmetry.space_group_name_H-M   'P 1'
#
loop_
_entity.id
_entity.type
_entity.pdbx_description
1 polymer ?
#
loop_
_entity_poly.entity_id
_entity_poly.type
_entity_poly.pdbx_seq_one_letter_code
_entity_poly.pdbx_strand_id
1 'polypeptide(L)'
;MELSYYFYNHFQTREEIDEFLLQQVKNIIKSEENLRIIRQEESEEGEGDTLDFICNYFVARTTLNYVQETSEEYSINVNFCLQITLYPNGDSKFIQFIGKLLSHSTGDAILLDDYYTKLMERRDSKLLVTDYVFNSDLNVLGVPYMKGIYKMFLLQININDIPGHIIQTLKPEIISIANDCIHEGKVNLVEDPEIHSEFGISWNDFKVNVQKGAPNNNGQVVNLFGSNIYTDLHDPKLKLLIKFFREIIVRFQGDFKFSVTRPYRIANNKELLANRLDGNININEDAEEHTLLYEIGF
;
A
#
# COMPACT_ATOMS: atom_id res chain seq x y z
N MET A 1 15.89 -9.00 5.52
CA MET A 1 14.77 -8.16 5.03
C MET A 1 13.91 -7.92 6.24
N GLU A 2 13.71 -6.67 6.64
CA GLU A 2 12.74 -6.40 7.70
C GLU A 2 11.35 -6.27 7.09
N LEU A 3 10.37 -6.61 7.92
CA LEU A 3 8.97 -6.65 7.59
C LEU A 3 8.19 -6.23 8.82
N SER A 4 7.02 -5.63 8.60
CA SER A 4 6.06 -5.35 9.67
C SER A 4 4.72 -5.98 9.32
N TYR A 5 4.23 -6.87 10.20
CA TYR A 5 2.93 -7.51 10.06
C TYR A 5 1.97 -6.96 11.10
N TYR A 6 1.02 -6.14 10.66
CA TYR A 6 -0.03 -5.60 11.51
C TYR A 6 -1.30 -6.43 11.33
N PHE A 7 -1.98 -6.75 12.41
CA PHE A 7 -3.19 -7.55 12.35
C PHE A 7 -4.16 -7.22 13.48
N TYR A 8 -5.42 -7.55 13.24
CA TYR A 8 -6.43 -7.56 14.28
C TYR A 8 -6.25 -8.79 15.18
N ASN A 9 -6.00 -8.53 16.44
CA ASN A 9 -6.04 -9.48 17.53
C ASN A 9 -7.38 -9.38 18.27
N HIS A 10 -7.99 -10.52 18.57
CA HIS A 10 -9.22 -10.63 19.36
C HIS A 10 -8.99 -11.19 20.78
N PHE A 11 -7.76 -11.62 21.10
CA PHE A 11 -7.39 -12.09 22.44
C PHE A 11 -7.49 -10.95 23.45
N GLN A 12 -7.88 -11.29 24.68
CA GLN A 12 -8.14 -10.32 25.75
C GLN A 12 -6.88 -10.02 26.55
N THR A 13 -5.98 -10.99 26.66
CA THR A 13 -4.72 -10.82 27.43
C THR A 13 -3.49 -10.97 26.55
N ARG A 14 -2.36 -10.48 27.07
CA ARG A 14 -1.08 -10.57 26.37
C ARG A 14 -0.58 -12.01 26.30
N GLU A 15 -0.82 -12.78 27.36
CA GLU A 15 -0.42 -14.18 27.44
C GLU A 15 -1.12 -15.02 26.38
N GLU A 16 -2.41 -14.78 26.13
CA GLU A 16 -3.17 -15.49 25.11
C GLU A 16 -2.59 -15.29 23.70
N ILE A 17 -2.27 -14.05 23.33
CA ILE A 17 -1.65 -13.77 22.03
C ILE A 17 -0.22 -14.32 21.95
N ASP A 18 0.58 -14.21 23.01
CA ASP A 18 1.93 -14.76 23.05
C ASP A 18 1.90 -16.28 22.87
N GLU A 19 1.03 -16.99 23.59
CA GLU A 19 0.85 -18.44 23.46
C GLU A 19 0.39 -18.83 22.06
N PHE A 20 -0.55 -18.08 21.48
CA PHE A 20 -1.02 -18.28 20.12
C PHE A 20 0.12 -18.14 19.10
N LEU A 21 0.90 -17.07 19.17
CA LEU A 21 2.04 -16.81 18.28
C LEU A 21 3.11 -17.91 18.39
N LEU A 22 3.45 -18.28 19.63
CA LEU A 22 4.41 -19.34 19.91
C LEU A 22 3.92 -20.71 19.39
N GLN A 23 2.62 -21.00 19.50
CA GLN A 23 2.05 -22.21 18.93
C GLN A 23 2.17 -22.22 17.40
N GLN A 24 1.90 -21.09 16.73
CA GLN A 24 2.00 -21.02 15.28
C GLN A 24 3.43 -21.19 14.78
N VAL A 25 4.44 -20.60 15.43
CA VAL A 25 5.84 -20.82 15.02
C VAL A 25 6.29 -22.26 15.27
N LYS A 26 5.91 -22.87 16.41
CA LYS A 26 6.22 -24.28 16.73
C LYS A 26 5.68 -25.25 15.67
N ASN A 27 4.49 -25.00 15.15
CA ASN A 27 3.86 -25.79 14.10
C ASN A 27 4.69 -25.85 12.79
N ILE A 28 5.62 -24.91 12.58
CA ILE A 28 6.33 -24.72 11.31
C ILE A 28 7.78 -25.19 11.39
N ILE A 29 8.43 -24.95 12.52
CA ILE A 29 9.83 -25.32 12.75
C ILE A 29 10.01 -26.80 13.09
N LYS A 30 8.96 -27.50 13.55
CA LYS A 30 8.90 -28.94 13.87
C LYS A 30 9.91 -29.46 14.93
N SER A 31 10.93 -28.69 15.29
CA SER A 31 11.87 -28.96 16.37
C SER A 31 11.96 -27.75 17.29
N GLU A 32 11.63 -27.93 18.57
CA GLU A 32 11.68 -26.87 19.59
C GLU A 32 13.11 -26.43 19.91
N GLU A 33 14.13 -27.24 19.63
CA GLU A 33 15.55 -26.91 19.85
C GLU A 33 16.00 -25.69 19.02
N ASN A 34 15.26 -25.35 17.97
CA ASN A 34 15.53 -24.21 17.09
C ASN A 34 14.73 -22.95 17.45
N LEU A 35 14.01 -22.94 18.57
CA LEU A 35 13.23 -21.78 19.02
C LEU A 35 13.83 -21.19 20.29
N ARG A 36 14.29 -19.94 20.20
CA ARG A 36 14.66 -19.15 21.37
C ARG A 36 13.58 -18.11 21.62
N ILE A 37 13.15 -18.01 22.88
CA ILE A 37 12.13 -17.07 23.34
C ILE A 37 12.77 -16.11 24.33
N ILE A 38 12.53 -14.81 24.17
CA ILE A 38 12.96 -13.77 25.10
C ILE A 38 11.74 -12.92 25.40
N ARG A 39 11.43 -12.76 26.69
CA ARG A 39 10.41 -11.83 27.18
C ARG A 39 11.10 -10.65 27.83
N GLN A 40 10.65 -9.45 27.51
CA GLN A 40 11.09 -8.22 28.17
C GLN A 40 9.85 -7.50 28.68
N GLU A 41 9.78 -7.38 30.01
CA GLU A 41 8.80 -6.53 30.69
C GLU A 41 9.37 -5.09 30.72
N GLU A 42 8.50 -4.08 30.59
CA GLU A 42 8.84 -2.67 30.34
C GLU A 42 10.16 -2.13 30.95
N SER A 43 10.90 -1.37 30.13
CA SER A 43 11.65 -0.19 30.59
C SER A 43 10.76 1.05 30.47
N GLU A 44 11.02 2.07 31.30
CA GLU A 44 10.16 3.26 31.60
C GLU A 44 9.64 4.12 30.41
N GLU A 45 9.87 3.74 29.15
CA GLU A 45 9.59 4.53 27.95
C GLU A 45 8.32 4.11 27.16
N GLY A 46 7.40 3.35 27.77
CA GLY A 46 6.04 3.15 27.25
C GLY A 46 5.94 2.33 25.95
N GLU A 47 6.97 1.53 25.62
CA GLU A 47 6.99 0.66 24.44
C GLU A 47 6.16 -0.63 24.62
N GLY A 48 5.68 -0.90 25.84
CA GLY A 48 4.95 -2.10 26.23
C GLY A 48 5.82 -3.37 26.27
N ASP A 49 5.29 -4.42 26.88
CA ASP A 49 5.99 -5.71 26.98
C ASP A 49 6.25 -6.31 25.59
N THR A 50 7.45 -6.83 25.39
CA THR A 50 7.85 -7.48 24.14
C THR A 50 8.14 -8.96 24.32
N LEU A 51 7.72 -9.72 23.33
CA LEU A 51 8.03 -11.13 23.12
C LEU A 51 8.82 -11.22 21.82
N ASP A 52 10.08 -11.65 21.93
CA ASP A 52 10.92 -12.03 20.81
C ASP A 52 10.92 -13.56 20.68
N PHE A 53 10.60 -14.06 19.50
CA PHE A 53 10.79 -15.46 19.15
C PHE A 53 11.70 -15.58 17.93
N ILE A 54 12.81 -16.26 18.16
CA ILE A 54 13.95 -16.36 17.24
C ILE A 54 14.03 -17.81 16.78
N CYS A 55 14.04 -18.01 15.46
CA CYS A 55 14.30 -19.32 14.86
C CYS A 55 15.30 -19.21 13.71
N ASN A 56 15.67 -20.36 13.11
CA ASN A 56 16.63 -20.42 12.01
C ASN A 56 16.18 -19.70 10.72
N TYR A 57 14.91 -19.31 10.63
CA TYR A 57 14.33 -18.72 9.41
C TYR A 57 14.02 -17.24 9.55
N PHE A 58 13.61 -16.80 10.73
CA PHE A 58 13.26 -15.42 11.01
C PHE A 58 13.30 -15.16 12.52
N VAL A 59 13.39 -13.88 12.86
CA VAL A 59 13.07 -13.34 14.18
C VAL A 59 11.77 -12.58 14.07
N ALA A 60 10.91 -12.69 15.06
CA ALA A 60 9.76 -11.81 15.19
C ALA A 60 9.69 -11.27 16.61
N ARG A 61 9.41 -9.97 16.70
CA ARG A 61 9.18 -9.20 17.91
C ARG A 61 7.76 -8.68 17.89
N THR A 62 7.04 -8.92 18.97
CA THR A 62 5.75 -8.29 19.23
C THR A 62 5.94 -6.84 19.68
N THR A 63 5.15 -5.93 19.15
CA THR A 63 5.18 -4.51 19.52
C THR A 63 3.81 -3.86 19.23
N LEU A 64 3.55 -2.72 19.86
CA LEU A 64 2.41 -1.85 19.56
C LEU A 64 2.82 -0.57 18.81
N ASN A 65 4.10 -0.43 18.48
CA ASN A 65 4.63 0.74 17.77
C ASN A 65 3.92 0.91 16.42
N TYR A 66 3.54 2.16 16.14
CA TYR A 66 2.91 2.59 14.88
C TYR A 66 1.60 1.87 14.52
N VAL A 67 1.00 1.09 15.42
CA VAL A 67 -0.26 0.38 15.15
C VAL A 67 -1.40 1.36 14.85
N GLN A 68 -1.53 2.43 15.65
CA GLN A 68 -2.56 3.44 15.43
C GLN A 68 -2.31 4.22 14.13
N GLU A 69 -1.07 4.69 13.92
CA GLU A 69 -0.68 5.42 12.71
C GLU A 69 -0.92 4.57 11.44
N THR A 70 -0.57 3.29 11.48
CA THR A 70 -0.79 2.35 10.37
C THR A 70 -2.29 2.08 10.15
N SER A 71 -3.05 1.89 11.23
CA SER A 71 -4.51 1.71 11.17
C SER A 71 -5.18 2.90 10.48
N GLU A 72 -4.78 4.13 10.83
CA GLU A 72 -5.26 5.37 10.23
C GLU A 72 -4.77 5.54 8.78
N GLU A 73 -3.48 5.38 8.52
CA GLU A 73 -2.87 5.58 7.20
C GLU A 73 -3.45 4.63 6.15
N TYR A 74 -3.63 3.36 6.49
CA TYR A 74 -4.12 2.34 5.57
C TYR A 74 -5.63 2.10 5.70
N SER A 75 -6.32 2.80 6.60
CA SER A 75 -7.74 2.65 6.89
C SER A 75 -8.14 1.19 7.14
N ILE A 76 -7.33 0.47 7.92
CA ILE A 76 -7.52 -0.95 8.28
C ILE A 76 -7.71 -1.09 9.79
N ASN A 77 -8.55 -2.01 10.23
CA ASN A 77 -8.74 -2.23 11.66
C ASN A 77 -7.71 -3.21 12.21
N VAL A 78 -6.56 -2.70 12.63
CA VAL A 78 -5.47 -3.48 13.27
C VAL A 78 -5.17 -2.95 14.67
N ASN A 79 -4.74 -3.83 15.58
CA ASN A 79 -4.45 -3.46 16.97
C ASN A 79 -3.17 -4.13 17.52
N PHE A 80 -2.38 -4.79 16.66
CA PHE A 80 -1.18 -5.50 17.05
C PHE A 80 -0.17 -5.54 15.92
N CYS A 81 1.13 -5.58 16.23
CA CYS A 81 2.21 -5.64 15.26
C CYS A 81 3.25 -6.72 15.60
N LEU A 82 3.77 -7.37 14.55
CA LEU A 82 5.00 -8.14 14.57
C LEU A 82 6.04 -7.43 13.70
N GLN A 83 7.13 -6.99 14.31
CA GLN A 83 8.36 -6.65 13.60
C GLN A 83 9.14 -7.91 13.30
N ILE A 84 9.49 -8.14 12.05
CA ILE A 84 10.07 -9.41 11.59
C ILE A 84 11.37 -9.14 10.86
N THR A 85 12.43 -9.84 11.26
CA THR A 85 13.68 -9.94 10.50
C THR A 85 13.72 -11.28 9.78
N LEU A 86 13.61 -11.27 8.45
CA LEU A 86 13.71 -12.47 7.63
C LEU A 86 15.17 -12.80 7.26
N TYR A 87 15.60 -14.01 7.57
CA TYR A 87 16.93 -14.51 7.23
C TYR A 87 16.99 -15.10 5.81
N PRO A 88 18.19 -15.22 5.20
CA PRO A 88 18.34 -15.88 3.90
C PRO A 88 17.72 -17.29 3.90
N ASN A 89 16.93 -17.58 2.87
CA ASN A 89 16.15 -18.83 2.71
C ASN A 89 15.01 -19.03 3.73
N GLY A 90 14.66 -18.00 4.51
CA GLY A 90 13.53 -18.04 5.45
C GLY A 90 12.16 -17.92 4.79
N ASP A 91 12.09 -17.42 3.56
CA ASP A 91 10.87 -17.00 2.84
C ASP A 91 9.73 -18.02 2.95
N SER A 92 9.97 -19.28 2.57
CA SER A 92 8.93 -20.31 2.57
C SER A 92 8.37 -20.59 3.97
N LYS A 93 9.24 -20.58 4.99
CA LYS A 93 8.86 -20.83 6.38
C LYS A 93 8.14 -19.64 7.00
N PHE A 94 8.57 -18.43 6.67
CA PHE A 94 7.87 -17.22 7.05
C PHE A 94 6.48 -17.14 6.40
N ILE A 95 6.34 -17.47 5.11
CA ILE A 95 5.04 -17.50 4.44
C ILE A 95 4.10 -18.54 5.04
N GLN A 96 4.62 -19.73 5.39
CA GLN A 96 3.85 -20.71 6.16
C GLN A 96 3.38 -20.14 7.50
N PHE A 97 4.20 -19.31 8.16
CA PHE A 97 3.88 -18.67 9.43
C PHE A 97 2.75 -17.65 9.29
N ILE A 98 2.88 -16.74 8.33
CA ILE A 98 1.80 -15.81 8.00
C ILE A 98 0.53 -16.55 7.60
N GLY A 99 0.61 -17.61 6.80
CA GLY A 99 -0.53 -18.46 6.45
C GLY A 99 -1.23 -19.10 7.64
N LYS A 100 -0.44 -19.56 8.64
CA LYS A 100 -0.98 -20.09 9.90
C LYS A 100 -1.66 -19.01 10.74
N LEU A 101 -1.06 -17.81 10.84
CA LEU A 101 -1.71 -16.68 11.51
C LEU A 101 -3.03 -16.29 10.84
N LEU A 102 -3.04 -16.16 9.51
CA LEU A 102 -4.22 -15.79 8.73
C LEU A 102 -5.33 -16.85 8.80
N SER A 103 -5.00 -18.14 8.84
CA SER A 103 -6.01 -19.21 8.95
C SER A 103 -6.67 -19.32 10.33
N HIS A 104 -6.04 -18.78 11.39
CA HIS A 104 -6.54 -18.85 12.76
C HIS A 104 -6.92 -17.48 13.36
N SER A 105 -6.83 -16.41 12.58
CA SER A 105 -7.26 -15.07 12.98
C SER A 105 -8.38 -14.57 12.08
N THR A 106 -9.24 -13.73 12.63
CA THR A 106 -10.26 -12.98 11.89
C THR A 106 -9.93 -11.49 11.93
N GLY A 107 -10.49 -10.71 11.00
CA GLY A 107 -10.30 -9.26 10.93
C GLY A 107 -9.17 -8.85 9.99
N ASP A 108 -8.85 -7.57 9.98
CA ASP A 108 -7.93 -7.02 8.99
C ASP A 108 -6.48 -7.39 9.30
N ALA A 109 -5.65 -7.41 8.26
CA ALA A 109 -4.22 -7.58 8.40
C ALA A 109 -3.50 -6.89 7.24
N ILE A 110 -2.28 -6.43 7.48
CA ILE A 110 -1.39 -5.89 6.44
C ILE A 110 0.05 -6.34 6.73
N LEU A 111 0.75 -6.73 5.67
CA LEU A 111 2.18 -7.01 5.71
C LEU A 111 2.90 -5.94 4.90
N LEU A 112 3.86 -5.26 5.50
CA LEU A 112 4.66 -4.20 4.90
C LEU A 112 6.14 -4.59 4.86
N ASP A 113 6.88 -4.11 3.85
CA ASP A 113 8.35 -4.13 3.85
C ASP A 113 8.96 -2.88 4.49
N ASP A 114 10.30 -2.83 4.52
CA ASP A 114 11.10 -1.73 5.07
C ASP A 114 10.83 -0.36 4.43
N TYR A 115 10.23 -0.34 3.25
CA TYR A 115 9.86 0.87 2.52
C TYR A 115 8.37 1.16 2.63
N TYR A 116 7.68 0.51 3.58
CA TYR A 116 6.22 0.59 3.76
C TYR A 116 5.45 0.18 2.48
N THR A 117 6.06 -0.67 1.64
CA THR A 117 5.36 -1.26 0.51
C THR A 117 4.45 -2.35 1.02
N LYS A 118 3.18 -2.29 0.61
CA LYS A 118 2.19 -3.33 0.93
C LYS A 118 2.51 -4.62 0.20
N LEU A 119 2.72 -5.69 0.96
CA LEU A 119 3.02 -7.03 0.45
C LEU A 119 1.80 -7.94 0.49
N MET A 120 1.01 -7.82 1.55
CA MET A 120 -0.26 -8.52 1.70
C MET A 120 -1.24 -7.63 2.44
N GLU A 121 -2.52 -7.80 2.14
CA GLU A 121 -3.60 -7.18 2.90
C GLU A 121 -4.78 -8.13 2.97
N ARG A 122 -5.28 -8.36 4.18
CA ARG A 122 -6.57 -8.98 4.41
C ARG A 122 -7.56 -7.91 4.83
N ARG A 123 -8.66 -7.79 4.10
CA ARG A 123 -9.77 -6.90 4.42
C ARG A 123 -11.08 -7.55 4.01
N ASP A 124 -12.12 -7.44 4.83
CA ASP A 124 -13.44 -8.02 4.55
C ASP A 124 -13.35 -9.52 4.15
N SER A 125 -12.49 -10.26 4.83
CA SER A 125 -12.18 -11.68 4.57
C SER A 125 -11.54 -12.00 3.21
N LYS A 126 -11.20 -10.99 2.41
CA LYS A 126 -10.45 -11.13 1.17
C LYS A 126 -8.98 -10.90 1.45
N LEU A 127 -8.13 -11.82 1.03
CA LEU A 127 -6.69 -11.69 1.11
C LEU A 127 -6.12 -11.36 -0.26
N LEU A 128 -5.38 -10.27 -0.34
CA LEU A 128 -4.65 -9.86 -1.52
C LEU A 128 -3.15 -9.95 -1.23
N VAL A 129 -2.38 -10.51 -2.16
CA VAL A 129 -0.93 -10.72 -2.00
C VAL A 129 -0.14 -10.30 -3.25
N THR A 130 1.09 -9.80 -3.06
CA THR A 130 2.09 -9.50 -4.10
C THR A 130 2.88 -10.73 -4.53
N ASP A 131 3.07 -10.95 -5.83
CA ASP A 131 3.92 -12.05 -6.30
C ASP A 131 5.43 -11.71 -6.24
N TYR A 132 5.83 -10.57 -5.64
CA TYR A 132 7.21 -10.09 -5.74
C TYR A 132 8.11 -10.38 -4.53
N VAL A 133 7.59 -10.51 -3.31
CA VAL A 133 8.49 -10.40 -2.13
C VAL A 133 9.04 -11.72 -1.62
N PHE A 134 8.34 -12.83 -1.85
CA PHE A 134 8.85 -14.12 -1.44
C PHE A 134 9.18 -14.91 -2.69
N ASN A 135 10.42 -15.37 -2.81
CA ASN A 135 10.82 -16.34 -3.85
C ASN A 135 10.11 -17.70 -3.69
N SER A 136 9.13 -17.79 -2.80
CA SER A 136 8.37 -18.97 -2.48
C SER A 136 7.12 -19.06 -3.33
N ASP A 137 6.77 -20.30 -3.65
CA ASP A 137 5.45 -20.62 -4.15
C ASP A 137 4.41 -20.18 -3.09
N LEU A 138 3.66 -19.10 -3.37
CA LEU A 138 2.59 -18.59 -2.50
C LEU A 138 1.52 -19.66 -2.20
N ASN A 139 1.50 -20.80 -2.89
CA ASN A 139 0.71 -21.97 -2.48
C ASN A 139 1.02 -22.42 -1.04
N VAL A 140 2.23 -22.16 -0.52
CA VAL A 140 2.60 -22.51 0.87
C VAL A 140 1.90 -21.62 1.92
N LEU A 141 1.26 -20.53 1.50
CA LEU A 141 0.43 -19.68 2.35
C LEU A 141 -0.79 -20.44 2.89
N GLY A 142 -1.29 -21.43 2.14
CA GLY A 142 -2.33 -22.35 2.61
C GLY A 142 -3.71 -21.72 2.87
N VAL A 143 -3.93 -20.48 2.45
CA VAL A 143 -5.23 -19.79 2.47
C VAL A 143 -5.53 -19.22 1.08
N PRO A 144 -6.81 -19.12 0.68
CA PRO A 144 -7.19 -18.49 -0.58
C PRO A 144 -6.73 -17.03 -0.62
N TYR A 145 -6.19 -16.62 -1.76
CA TYR A 145 -5.77 -15.24 -2.00
C TYR A 145 -6.06 -14.83 -3.43
N MET A 146 -6.11 -13.52 -3.65
CA MET A 146 -6.12 -12.90 -4.96
C MET A 146 -4.79 -12.20 -5.18
N LYS A 147 -4.27 -12.27 -6.40
CA LYS A 147 -3.08 -11.53 -6.77
C LYS A 147 -3.48 -10.11 -7.12
N GLY A 148 -2.88 -9.13 -6.46
CA GLY A 148 -3.04 -7.74 -6.86
C GLY A 148 -2.23 -7.43 -8.12
N ILE A 149 -2.73 -6.47 -8.88
CA ILE A 149 -2.22 -6.11 -10.22
C ILE A 149 -1.44 -4.78 -10.16
N TYR A 150 -1.90 -3.93 -9.26
CA TYR A 150 -1.51 -2.58 -8.87
C TYR A 150 -0.31 -2.35 -7.95
N LYS A 151 0.77 -1.65 -8.37
CA LYS A 151 1.66 -0.96 -7.40
C LYS A 151 1.32 0.52 -7.29
N MET A 152 1.22 1.21 -8.42
CA MET A 152 1.03 2.65 -8.44
C MET A 152 0.43 3.12 -9.77
N PHE A 153 -0.46 4.10 -9.72
CA PHE A 153 -0.82 4.91 -10.88
C PHE A 153 -0.20 6.30 -10.76
N LEU A 154 0.37 6.80 -11.84
CA LEU A 154 1.01 8.10 -11.93
C LEU A 154 0.39 8.90 -13.06
N LEU A 155 -0.22 10.03 -12.73
CA LEU A 155 -0.55 11.08 -13.68
C LEU A 155 0.48 12.21 -13.56
N GLN A 156 1.26 12.39 -14.61
CA GLN A 156 2.18 13.51 -14.75
C GLN A 156 1.58 14.54 -15.70
N ILE A 157 1.48 15.80 -15.28
CA ILE A 157 0.91 16.89 -16.06
C ILE A 157 1.96 17.97 -16.21
N ASN A 158 2.18 18.42 -17.45
CA ASN A 158 2.97 19.60 -17.74
C ASN A 158 2.05 20.82 -17.76
N ILE A 159 2.16 21.64 -16.73
CA ILE A 159 1.34 22.83 -16.58
C ILE A 159 2.18 24.02 -17.04
N ASN A 160 1.82 24.52 -18.22
CA ASN A 160 2.38 25.74 -18.76
C ASN A 160 1.66 26.95 -18.11
N ASP A 161 2.40 28.04 -17.89
CA ASP A 161 1.85 29.36 -17.57
C ASP A 161 1.20 29.60 -16.18
N ILE A 162 1.54 28.84 -15.13
CA ILE A 162 1.22 29.24 -13.74
C ILE A 162 2.47 29.84 -13.06
N PRO A 163 2.59 31.19 -12.96
CA PRO A 163 3.63 31.81 -12.16
C PRO A 163 3.38 31.60 -10.65
N GLY A 164 4.43 31.26 -9.90
CA GLY A 164 4.38 31.17 -8.43
C GLY A 164 4.29 29.74 -7.86
N HIS A 165 3.65 29.61 -6.69
CA HIS A 165 3.49 28.36 -5.95
C HIS A 165 2.37 27.50 -6.55
N ILE A 166 2.67 26.81 -7.64
CA ILE A 166 1.72 26.00 -8.42
C ILE A 166 0.87 25.05 -7.56
N ILE A 167 1.45 24.42 -6.54
CA ILE A 167 0.73 23.49 -5.66
C ILE A 167 -0.39 24.21 -4.88
N GLN A 168 -0.15 25.41 -4.38
CA GLN A 168 -1.18 26.19 -3.68
C GLN A 168 -2.29 26.66 -4.62
N THR A 169 -1.99 26.83 -5.91
CA THR A 169 -2.98 27.18 -6.93
C THR A 169 -3.85 25.98 -7.28
N LEU A 170 -3.25 24.80 -7.44
CA LEU A 170 -3.94 23.58 -7.85
C LEU A 170 -4.71 22.92 -6.72
N LYS A 171 -4.24 23.03 -5.48
CA LYS A 171 -4.83 22.40 -4.30
C LYS A 171 -6.35 22.58 -4.19
N PRO A 172 -6.93 23.80 -4.23
CA PRO A 172 -8.38 23.97 -4.13
C PRO A 172 -9.14 23.30 -5.28
N GLU A 173 -8.58 23.34 -6.49
CA GLU A 173 -9.20 22.73 -7.67
C GLU A 173 -9.19 21.21 -7.57
N ILE A 174 -8.05 20.60 -7.25
CA ILE A 174 -7.92 19.14 -7.07
C ILE A 174 -8.86 18.63 -5.96
N ILE A 175 -9.01 19.38 -4.86
CA ILE A 175 -9.98 19.08 -3.80
C ILE A 175 -11.42 19.17 -4.32
N SER A 176 -11.75 20.20 -5.13
CA SER A 176 -13.06 20.30 -5.77
C SER A 176 -13.35 19.09 -6.66
N ILE A 177 -12.39 18.66 -7.49
CA ILE A 177 -12.54 17.47 -8.34
C ILE A 177 -12.80 16.23 -7.48
N ALA A 178 -12.02 16.06 -6.42
CA ALA A 178 -12.17 14.94 -5.50
C ALA A 178 -13.58 14.86 -4.91
N ASN A 179 -14.12 16.01 -4.48
CA ASN A 179 -15.49 16.12 -3.96
C ASN A 179 -16.54 15.85 -5.03
N ASP A 180 -16.35 16.35 -6.26
CA ASP A 180 -17.28 16.15 -7.40
C ASP A 180 -17.33 14.69 -7.86
N CYS A 181 -16.22 13.95 -7.72
CA CYS A 181 -16.14 12.55 -8.13
C CYS A 181 -16.93 11.61 -7.19
N ILE A 182 -17.28 12.07 -5.98
CA ILE A 182 -17.84 11.23 -4.93
C ILE A 182 -19.27 11.67 -4.58
N HIS A 183 -20.24 10.80 -4.87
CA HIS A 183 -21.56 10.87 -4.23
C HIS A 183 -21.64 9.97 -2.98
N GLU A 184 -20.66 9.08 -2.74
CA GLU A 184 -20.67 8.03 -1.72
C GLU A 184 -19.33 7.92 -0.96
N GLY A 185 -19.03 8.89 -0.08
CA GLY A 185 -17.84 8.85 0.80
C GLY A 185 -17.28 10.25 1.09
N LYS A 186 -16.72 10.46 2.28
CA LYS A 186 -16.11 11.76 2.65
C LYS A 186 -14.63 11.76 2.29
N VAL A 187 -14.19 12.77 1.55
CA VAL A 187 -12.75 13.05 1.34
C VAL A 187 -12.15 13.51 2.66
N ASN A 188 -11.09 12.85 3.11
CA ASN A 188 -10.27 13.37 4.22
C ASN A 188 -8.98 13.95 3.64
N LEU A 189 -8.78 15.25 3.84
CA LEU A 189 -7.55 15.92 3.47
C LEU A 189 -6.46 15.53 4.49
N VAL A 190 -5.33 15.01 4.02
CA VAL A 190 -4.16 14.73 4.86
C VAL A 190 -3.10 15.75 4.48
N GLU A 191 -3.01 16.82 5.27
CA GLU A 191 -2.00 17.86 5.09
C GLU A 191 -0.76 17.52 5.91
N ASP A 192 0.41 17.66 5.29
CA ASP A 192 1.61 18.04 6.03
C ASP A 192 1.72 19.57 5.97
N PRO A 193 1.50 20.31 7.08
CA PRO A 193 1.53 21.76 7.08
C PRO A 193 2.93 22.35 6.80
N GLU A 194 3.99 21.55 6.82
CA GLU A 194 5.37 22.02 6.67
C GLU A 194 5.88 21.97 5.22
N ILE A 195 5.22 21.24 4.32
CA ILE A 195 5.72 21.03 2.95
C ILE A 195 4.85 21.74 1.90
N HIS A 196 5.18 23.00 1.61
CA HIS A 196 4.45 23.82 0.62
C HIS A 196 4.51 23.33 -0.84
N SER A 197 5.33 22.31 -1.13
CA SER A 197 5.52 21.73 -2.47
C SER A 197 4.75 20.42 -2.70
N GLU A 198 3.97 19.96 -1.72
CA GLU A 198 3.16 18.76 -1.86
C GLU A 198 1.90 18.78 -0.99
N PHE A 199 0.94 17.92 -1.29
CA PHE A 199 -0.16 17.60 -0.39
C PHE A 199 -0.71 16.21 -0.70
N GLY A 200 -1.31 15.58 0.31
CA GLY A 200 -2.00 14.31 0.19
C GLY A 200 -3.51 14.50 0.21
N ILE A 201 -4.22 13.67 -0.54
CA ILE A 201 -5.65 13.46 -0.33
C ILE A 201 -5.87 11.98 -0.05
N SER A 202 -6.53 11.66 1.07
CA SER A 202 -6.89 10.29 1.42
C SER A 202 -8.36 10.04 1.08
N TRP A 203 -8.60 9.05 0.23
CA TRP A 203 -9.91 8.56 -0.19
C TRP A 203 -10.02 7.07 0.13
N ASN A 204 -10.62 6.75 1.28
CA ASN A 204 -10.69 5.36 1.74
C ASN A 204 -9.27 4.72 1.70
N ASP A 205 -9.06 3.75 0.80
CA ASP A 205 -7.84 2.96 0.67
C ASP A 205 -6.79 3.60 -0.25
N PHE A 206 -7.12 4.73 -0.88
CA PHE A 206 -6.23 5.43 -1.80
C PHE A 206 -5.70 6.70 -1.18
N LYS A 207 -4.39 6.86 -1.25
CA LYS A 207 -3.72 8.13 -1.01
C LYS A 207 -3.27 8.68 -2.35
N VAL A 208 -3.78 9.85 -2.70
CA VAL A 208 -3.30 10.63 -3.85
C VAL A 208 -2.31 11.65 -3.35
N ASN A 209 -1.03 11.43 -3.63
CA ASN A 209 0.02 12.41 -3.34
C ASN A 209 0.20 13.31 -4.55
N VAL A 210 0.19 14.63 -4.33
CA VAL A 210 0.43 15.63 -5.36
C VAL A 210 1.76 16.30 -5.08
N GLN A 211 2.71 16.21 -6.01
CA GLN A 211 4.05 16.75 -5.83
C GLN A 211 4.48 17.58 -7.03
N LYS A 212 5.21 18.67 -6.76
CA LYS A 212 5.93 19.39 -7.81
C LYS A 212 7.07 18.50 -8.34
N GLY A 213 7.04 18.21 -9.64
CA GLY A 213 8.10 17.51 -10.34
C GLY A 213 9.27 18.43 -10.71
N ALA A 214 10.38 17.83 -11.15
CA ALA A 214 11.47 18.60 -11.75
C ALA A 214 10.95 19.35 -12.99
N PRO A 215 11.27 20.65 -13.14
CA PRO A 215 10.89 21.40 -14.33
C PRO A 215 11.51 20.74 -15.56
N ASN A 216 10.75 20.67 -16.65
CA ASN A 216 11.31 20.37 -17.96
C ASN A 216 11.67 21.69 -18.66
N ASN A 217 12.28 21.63 -19.84
CA ASN A 217 12.67 22.83 -20.58
C ASN A 217 11.48 23.73 -20.98
N ASN A 218 10.23 23.26 -20.82
CA ASN A 218 9.02 23.89 -21.37
C ASN A 218 7.93 24.22 -20.32
N GLY A 219 8.12 23.96 -19.01
CA GLY A 219 7.04 24.18 -18.03
C GLY A 219 7.27 23.57 -16.64
N GLN A 220 6.25 23.72 -15.79
CA GLN A 220 6.21 23.12 -14.45
C GLN A 220 5.50 21.78 -14.49
N VAL A 221 6.08 20.77 -13.85
CA VAL A 221 5.51 19.42 -13.81
C VAL A 221 4.81 19.18 -12.48
N VAL A 222 3.63 18.57 -12.53
CA VAL A 222 2.93 18.07 -11.34
C VAL A 222 2.72 16.58 -11.49
N ASN A 223 3.07 15.84 -10.46
CA ASN A 223 2.84 14.40 -10.38
C ASN A 223 1.73 14.13 -9.37
N LEU A 224 0.73 13.35 -9.78
CA LEU A 224 -0.29 12.80 -8.93
C LEU A 224 -0.08 11.29 -8.84
N PHE A 225 0.10 10.77 -7.63
CA PHE A 225 0.39 9.37 -7.38
C PHE A 225 -0.72 8.73 -6.58
N GLY A 226 -1.37 7.71 -7.13
CA GLY A 226 -2.09 6.73 -6.31
C GLY A 226 -1.15 5.57 -6.04
N SER A 227 -0.63 5.42 -4.82
CA SER A 227 0.34 4.38 -4.46
C SER A 227 -0.31 3.24 -3.69
N ASN A 228 0.32 2.05 -3.69
CA ASN A 228 -0.11 0.86 -2.95
C ASN A 228 -1.54 0.40 -3.29
N ILE A 229 -1.98 0.61 -4.53
CA ILE A 229 -3.33 0.28 -5.03
C ILE A 229 -3.41 -1.21 -5.29
N TYR A 230 -3.61 -1.99 -4.23
CA TYR A 230 -3.56 -3.43 -4.33
C TYR A 230 -4.94 -4.01 -4.63
N THR A 231 -5.36 -3.98 -5.91
CA THR A 231 -6.70 -4.42 -6.29
C THR A 231 -6.77 -5.06 -7.69
N ASP A 232 -7.94 -5.59 -8.06
CA ASP A 232 -8.27 -6.14 -9.37
C ASP A 232 -8.72 -5.05 -10.36
N LEU A 233 -8.67 -5.36 -11.67
CA LEU A 233 -9.01 -4.42 -12.75
C LEU A 233 -10.49 -3.98 -12.72
N HIS A 234 -11.36 -4.79 -12.12
CA HIS A 234 -12.81 -4.56 -12.08
C HIS A 234 -13.27 -3.89 -10.77
N ASP A 235 -12.34 -3.59 -9.86
CA ASP A 235 -12.67 -2.95 -8.60
C ASP A 235 -13.31 -1.57 -8.86
N PRO A 236 -14.54 -1.33 -8.39
CA PRO A 236 -15.20 -0.03 -8.52
C PRO A 236 -14.36 1.14 -7.97
N LYS A 237 -13.51 0.88 -6.97
CA LYS A 237 -12.60 1.84 -6.37
C LYS A 237 -11.49 2.22 -7.37
N LEU A 238 -10.94 1.27 -8.12
CA LEU A 238 -9.97 1.56 -9.18
C LEU A 238 -10.60 2.44 -10.28
N LYS A 239 -11.84 2.13 -10.66
CA LYS A 239 -12.61 2.96 -11.61
C LYS A 239 -12.77 4.39 -11.11
N LEU A 240 -13.06 4.57 -9.82
CA LEU A 240 -13.18 5.88 -9.20
C LEU A 240 -11.86 6.67 -9.27
N LEU A 241 -10.73 6.04 -8.95
CA LEU A 241 -9.41 6.68 -9.04
C LEU A 241 -9.08 7.12 -10.47
N ILE A 242 -9.31 6.24 -11.44
CA ILE A 242 -9.04 6.56 -12.86
C ILE A 242 -9.97 7.67 -13.34
N LYS A 243 -11.25 7.66 -12.93
CA LYS A 243 -12.19 8.76 -13.19
C LYS A 243 -11.70 10.08 -12.59
N PHE A 244 -11.17 10.06 -11.37
CA PHE A 244 -10.55 11.26 -10.79
C PHE A 244 -9.40 11.77 -11.65
N PHE A 245 -8.48 10.91 -12.11
CA PHE A 245 -7.38 11.33 -12.99
C PHE A 245 -7.87 11.88 -14.33
N ARG A 246 -8.94 11.31 -14.89
CA ARG A 246 -9.61 11.86 -16.07
C ARG A 246 -10.13 13.28 -15.82
N GLU A 247 -10.81 13.49 -14.71
CA GLU A 247 -11.37 14.79 -14.35
C GLU A 247 -10.29 15.87 -14.15
N ILE A 248 -9.14 15.48 -13.61
CA ILE A 248 -7.92 16.30 -13.54
C ILE A 248 -7.46 16.67 -14.96
N ILE A 249 -7.33 15.68 -15.86
CA ILE A 249 -6.90 15.88 -17.25
C ILE A 249 -7.85 16.80 -18.05
N VAL A 250 -9.16 16.73 -17.77
CA VAL A 250 -10.16 17.58 -18.43
C VAL A 250 -10.03 19.03 -17.99
N ARG A 251 -9.77 19.28 -16.69
CA ARG A 251 -9.65 20.63 -16.15
C ARG A 251 -8.30 21.28 -16.44
N PHE A 252 -7.21 20.52 -16.45
CA PHE A 252 -5.87 21.04 -16.75
C PHE A 252 -5.51 20.87 -18.23
N GLN A 253 -5.27 21.98 -18.93
CA GLN A 253 -4.98 22.01 -20.38
C GLN A 253 -3.56 21.57 -20.76
N GLY A 254 -2.75 21.14 -19.79
CA GLY A 254 -1.40 20.65 -20.00
C GLY A 254 -1.33 19.34 -20.78
N ASP A 255 -0.20 19.11 -21.45
CA ASP A 255 0.20 17.78 -21.88
C ASP A 255 0.33 16.87 -20.65
N PHE A 256 0.01 15.59 -20.79
CA PHE A 256 0.10 14.65 -19.69
C PHE A 256 0.65 13.29 -20.11
N LYS A 257 1.16 12.57 -19.13
CA LYS A 257 1.45 11.14 -19.22
C LYS A 257 0.77 10.45 -18.05
N PHE A 258 -0.14 9.53 -18.37
CA PHE A 258 -0.77 8.65 -17.41
C PHE A 258 -0.14 7.28 -17.52
N SER A 259 0.35 6.74 -16.41
CA SER A 259 1.11 5.49 -16.40
C SER A 259 0.80 4.66 -15.18
N VAL A 260 1.03 3.35 -15.29
CA VAL A 260 0.90 2.41 -14.18
C VAL A 260 2.23 1.69 -13.95
N THR A 261 2.54 1.46 -12.68
CA THR A 261 3.60 0.55 -12.27
C THR A 261 2.94 -0.71 -11.74
N ARG A 262 3.27 -1.85 -12.34
CA ARG A 262 2.89 -3.18 -11.83
C ARG A 262 3.98 -3.71 -10.88
N PRO A 263 3.64 -4.59 -9.93
CA PRO A 263 4.60 -5.16 -9.00
C PRO A 263 5.77 -5.94 -9.64
N TYR A 264 5.58 -6.50 -10.85
CA TYR A 264 6.45 -7.56 -11.41
C TYR A 264 7.62 -7.12 -12.30
N ARG A 265 7.80 -5.82 -12.59
CA ARG A 265 8.91 -5.40 -13.45
C ARG A 265 10.10 -4.96 -12.60
N ILE A 266 11.25 -5.64 -12.76
CA ILE A 266 12.53 -5.47 -12.02
C ILE A 266 13.21 -4.10 -12.29
N ALA A 267 12.52 -3.18 -12.93
CA ALA A 267 12.86 -1.77 -12.98
C ALA A 267 11.54 -1.01 -12.79
N ASN A 268 11.59 0.26 -12.44
CA ASN A 268 10.45 1.18 -12.50
C ASN A 268 9.91 1.33 -13.95
N ASN A 269 9.52 0.24 -14.60
CA ASN A 269 8.91 0.16 -15.91
C ASN A 269 7.47 0.57 -15.74
N LYS A 270 7.31 1.88 -15.63
CA LYS A 270 6.05 2.58 -15.83
C LYS A 270 5.55 2.21 -17.21
N GLU A 271 4.41 1.55 -17.27
CA GLU A 271 3.69 1.30 -18.51
C GLU A 271 2.83 2.51 -18.81
N LEU A 272 3.02 3.10 -19.98
CA LEU A 272 2.21 4.24 -20.42
C LEU A 272 0.80 3.72 -20.73
N LEU A 273 -0.19 4.34 -20.10
CA LEU A 273 -1.61 4.03 -20.31
C LEU A 273 -2.24 5.00 -21.32
N ALA A 274 -2.00 6.29 -21.12
CA ALA A 274 -2.47 7.33 -22.02
C ALA A 274 -1.54 8.54 -21.97
N ASN A 275 -1.55 9.36 -23.01
CA ASN A 275 -0.90 10.66 -23.01
C ASN A 275 -1.74 11.71 -23.73
N ARG A 276 -1.48 12.98 -23.43
CA ARG A 276 -1.84 14.10 -24.30
C ARG A 276 -0.56 14.72 -24.81
N LEU A 277 -0.47 14.86 -26.13
CA LEU A 277 0.60 15.56 -26.83
C LEU A 277 -0.04 16.45 -27.89
N ASP A 278 0.29 17.74 -27.87
CA ASP A 278 -0.21 18.74 -28.82
C ASP A 278 -1.75 18.75 -28.90
N GLY A 279 -2.41 18.60 -27.75
CA GLY A 279 -3.87 18.60 -27.62
C GLY A 279 -4.57 17.29 -28.00
N ASN A 280 -3.85 16.28 -28.52
CA ASN A 280 -4.42 14.98 -28.87
C ASN A 280 -4.20 13.96 -27.75
N ILE A 281 -5.27 13.30 -27.32
CA ILE A 281 -5.20 12.20 -26.35
C ILE A 281 -4.99 10.89 -27.10
N ASN A 282 -3.95 10.14 -26.74
CA ASN A 282 -3.71 8.79 -27.26
C ASN A 282 -3.78 7.79 -26.11
N ILE A 283 -4.56 6.73 -26.30
CA ILE A 283 -4.65 5.59 -25.39
C ILE A 283 -3.71 4.49 -25.92
N ASN A 284 -2.99 3.83 -25.03
CA ASN A 284 -2.16 2.69 -25.38
C ASN A 284 -3.03 1.43 -25.45
N GLU A 285 -3.40 1.02 -26.65
CA GLU A 285 -4.22 -0.19 -26.90
C GLU A 285 -3.54 -1.50 -26.45
N ASP A 286 -2.21 -1.51 -26.38
CA ASP A 286 -1.46 -2.69 -25.93
C ASP A 286 -1.44 -2.83 -24.40
N ALA A 287 -1.89 -1.82 -23.66
CA ALA A 287 -2.00 -1.89 -22.20
C ALA A 287 -3.19 -2.75 -21.79
N GLU A 288 -3.02 -3.60 -20.78
CA GLU A 288 -4.09 -4.45 -20.23
C GLU A 288 -5.31 -3.62 -19.76
N GLU A 289 -5.05 -2.40 -19.31
CA GLU A 289 -6.04 -1.45 -18.78
C GLU A 289 -6.75 -0.63 -19.88
N HIS A 290 -6.46 -0.81 -21.18
CA HIS A 290 -7.05 0.03 -22.24
C HIS A 290 -8.59 -0.01 -22.22
N THR A 291 -9.18 -1.19 -22.00
CA THR A 291 -10.64 -1.36 -21.88
C THR A 291 -11.23 -0.55 -20.73
N LEU A 292 -10.54 -0.51 -19.59
CA LEU A 292 -10.94 0.27 -18.42
C LEU A 292 -10.92 1.78 -18.70
N LEU A 293 -9.93 2.26 -19.46
CA LEU A 293 -9.86 3.66 -19.88
C LEU A 293 -11.03 4.02 -20.80
N TYR A 294 -11.37 3.14 -21.76
CA TYR A 294 -12.53 3.31 -22.62
C TYR A 294 -13.86 3.32 -21.86
N GLU A 295 -14.05 2.41 -20.91
CA GLU A 295 -15.25 2.37 -20.06
C GLU A 295 -15.47 3.67 -19.28
N ILE A 296 -14.38 4.32 -18.85
CA ILE A 296 -14.42 5.57 -18.09
C ILE A 296 -14.49 6.80 -19.02
N GLY A 297 -14.33 6.60 -20.33
CA GLY A 297 -14.43 7.64 -21.35
C GLY A 297 -13.22 8.57 -21.39
N PHE A 298 -12.01 8.02 -21.24
CA PHE A 298 -10.74 8.72 -21.46
C PHE A 298 -10.60 9.29 -22.87
#